data_AF-A0A8C1MKL8-F1
#
_entry.id   AF-A0A8C1MKL8-F1
#
_cell.length_a   1.000
_cell.length_b   1.000
_cell.length_c   1.000
_cell.angle_alpha   90.00
_cell.angle_beta   90.00
_cell.angle_gamma   90.00
#
_symmetry.space_group_name_H-M   'P 1'
#
loop_
_entity.id
_entity.type
_entity.pdbx_description
1 polymer ?
#
loop_
_entity_poly.entity_id
_entity_poly.type
_entity_poly.pdbx_seq_one_letter_code
_entity_poly.pdbx_strand_id
1 'polypeptide(L)'
;MSFAMEDALESGWVSVRPNVFEEKEKHKFVFIVAWNEIEGKFAVTCHDRTVQKRTARSDSSWAGLFSFQDMRAAHLQLCAVNSDLEPCLPAFPEEQTAVWSVLFGAPELSARDTDALCFQLQVYLGHALDTCGWRILSQVLFPDSDDSEEYYESLSELRRKGFEDALQRAKRHLQQVRRQRGVERMVELLQLYAEQDEAYGDLVEATTELYHYLLQPFRDMRELAMLRRQQIKVHTHTSSAHDGHTHTHTHTHTSIHSNRCFP
;
A
#
# COMPACT_ATOMS: atom_id res chain seq x y z
N MET A 1 27.47 -7.35 14.12
CA MET A 1 27.55 -6.08 13.34
C MET A 1 26.92 -6.20 11.93
N SER A 2 26.37 -7.35 11.52
CA SER A 2 25.82 -7.54 10.16
C SER A 2 24.39 -7.02 9.96
N PHE A 3 23.51 -7.11 10.96
CA PHE A 3 22.08 -6.84 10.74
C PHE A 3 21.71 -5.35 10.60
N ALA A 4 22.43 -4.45 11.29
CA ALA A 4 22.22 -3.00 11.14
C ALA A 4 22.54 -2.49 9.71
N MET A 5 23.29 -3.27 8.92
CA MET A 5 23.63 -2.93 7.54
C MET A 5 22.60 -3.48 6.54
N GLU A 6 22.03 -4.66 6.81
CA GLU A 6 21.02 -5.31 5.96
C GLU A 6 19.64 -4.63 6.09
N ASP A 7 19.18 -4.31 7.31
CA ASP A 7 17.93 -3.56 7.53
C ASP A 7 17.97 -2.15 6.90
N ALA A 8 19.14 -1.50 6.88
CA ALA A 8 19.30 -0.18 6.28
C ALA A 8 19.21 -0.22 4.74
N LEU A 9 19.73 -1.28 4.11
CA LEU A 9 19.67 -1.47 2.65
C LEU A 9 18.27 -1.91 2.19
N GLU A 10 17.53 -2.63 3.03
CA GLU A 10 16.21 -3.18 2.70
C GLU A 10 15.04 -2.27 3.09
N SER A 11 15.27 -1.27 3.97
CA SER A 11 14.23 -0.36 4.49
C SER A 11 13.45 0.45 3.46
N GLY A 12 13.97 0.59 2.23
CA GLY A 12 13.31 1.30 1.14
C GLY A 12 12.68 0.42 0.07
N TRP A 13 12.86 -0.90 0.14
CA TRP A 13 12.35 -1.81 -0.89
C TRP A 13 10.95 -2.31 -0.55
N VAL A 14 10.09 -2.30 -1.56
CA VAL A 14 8.69 -2.69 -1.43
C VAL A 14 8.33 -3.55 -2.63
N SER A 15 7.54 -4.60 -2.40
CA SER A 15 7.02 -5.46 -3.45
C SER A 15 5.63 -5.01 -3.87
N VAL A 16 5.33 -5.09 -5.16
CA VAL A 16 3.96 -4.87 -5.67
C VAL A 16 3.16 -6.14 -5.43
N ARG A 17 1.99 -6.02 -4.80
CA ARG A 17 1.12 -7.17 -4.55
C ARG A 17 0.70 -7.81 -5.88
N PRO A 18 0.56 -9.15 -5.95
CA PRO A 18 -0.01 -9.80 -7.12
C PRO A 18 -1.51 -9.46 -7.22
N ASN A 19 -2.02 -9.38 -8.45
CA ASN A 19 -3.44 -9.23 -8.77
C ASN A 19 -4.11 -7.98 -8.17
N VAL A 20 -3.35 -6.89 -8.01
CA VAL A 20 -3.86 -5.63 -7.43
C VAL A 20 -5.04 -5.04 -8.21
N PHE A 21 -5.07 -5.25 -9.53
CA PHE A 21 -6.13 -4.74 -10.40
C PHE A 21 -7.28 -5.74 -10.62
N GLU A 22 -7.25 -6.92 -9.99
CA GLU A 22 -8.36 -7.88 -10.11
C GLU A 22 -9.50 -7.49 -9.16
N GLU A 23 -10.61 -7.03 -9.74
CA GLU A 23 -11.84 -6.77 -9.00
C GLU A 23 -12.53 -8.08 -8.61
N LYS A 24 -12.37 -8.48 -7.34
CA LYS A 24 -12.99 -9.69 -6.77
C LYS A 24 -14.50 -9.50 -6.52
N GLU A 25 -14.96 -8.26 -6.38
CA GLU A 25 -16.35 -7.93 -6.07
C GLU A 25 -17.01 -7.16 -7.21
N LYS A 26 -18.25 -7.56 -7.54
CA LYS A 26 -19.06 -6.91 -8.59
C LYS A 26 -19.73 -5.68 -8.01
N HIS A 27 -19.08 -4.53 -8.15
CA HIS A 27 -19.63 -3.24 -7.75
C HIS A 27 -20.58 -2.68 -8.83
N LYS A 28 -21.49 -1.81 -8.42
CA LYS A 28 -22.44 -1.13 -9.30
C LYS A 28 -22.30 0.37 -9.09
N PHE A 29 -21.43 0.96 -9.89
CA PHE A 29 -21.19 2.40 -9.86
C PHE A 29 -22.21 3.13 -10.71
N VAL A 30 -22.58 4.32 -10.26
CA VAL A 30 -23.44 5.24 -10.99
C VAL A 30 -22.75 6.60 -11.04
N PHE A 31 -22.49 7.07 -12.26
CA PHE A 31 -21.98 8.40 -12.50
C PHE A 31 -23.12 9.40 -12.63
N ILE A 32 -22.92 10.60 -12.11
CA ILE A 32 -23.76 11.77 -12.33
C ILE A 32 -22.83 12.89 -12.78
N VAL A 33 -23.16 13.53 -13.89
CA VAL A 33 -22.37 14.62 -14.46
C VAL A 33 -23.26 15.84 -14.58
N ALA A 34 -22.79 16.97 -14.08
CA ALA A 34 -23.45 18.26 -14.20
C ALA A 34 -22.45 19.34 -14.63
N TRP A 35 -22.94 20.37 -15.33
CA TRP A 35 -22.12 21.52 -15.69
C TRP A 35 -22.10 22.54 -14.55
N ASN A 36 -20.92 22.94 -14.11
CA ASN A 36 -20.73 24.04 -13.18
C ASN A 36 -20.45 25.33 -13.96
N GLU A 37 -21.45 26.20 -14.05
CA GLU A 37 -21.36 27.49 -14.76
C GLU A 37 -20.35 28.46 -14.13
N ILE A 38 -20.11 28.37 -12.81
CA ILE A 38 -19.21 29.28 -12.10
C ILE A 38 -17.75 28.98 -12.46
N GLU A 39 -17.41 27.69 -12.54
CA GLU A 39 -16.05 27.25 -12.83
C GLU A 39 -15.80 26.91 -14.30
N GLY A 40 -16.86 26.78 -15.10
CA GLY A 40 -16.77 26.33 -16.49
C GLY A 40 -16.26 24.89 -16.61
N LYS A 41 -16.69 24.01 -15.69
CA LYS A 41 -16.19 22.63 -15.55
C LYS A 41 -17.32 21.62 -15.37
N PHE A 42 -17.03 20.36 -15.66
CA PHE A 42 -17.89 19.23 -15.32
C PHE A 42 -17.73 18.86 -13.85
N ALA A 43 -18.80 18.92 -13.08
CA ALA A 43 -18.90 18.28 -11.79
C ALA A 43 -19.30 16.81 -12.02
N VAL A 44 -18.36 15.89 -11.80
CA VAL A 44 -18.58 14.45 -11.93
C VAL A 44 -18.62 13.86 -10.53
N THR A 45 -19.72 13.16 -10.21
CA THR A 45 -19.82 12.35 -9.01
C THR A 45 -20.02 10.88 -9.37
N CYS A 46 -19.43 9.99 -8.57
CA CYS A 46 -19.60 8.55 -8.67
C CYS A 46 -20.11 8.01 -7.35
N HIS A 47 -21.11 7.12 -7.40
CA HIS A 47 -21.64 6.45 -6.22
C HIS A 47 -21.61 4.94 -6.39
N ASP A 48 -21.14 4.24 -5.37
CA ASP A 48 -21.26 2.79 -5.29
C ASP A 48 -22.60 2.38 -4.65
N ARG A 49 -23.50 1.82 -5.47
CA ARG A 49 -24.81 1.37 -5.00
C ARG A 49 -24.78 0.02 -4.29
N THR A 50 -23.66 -0.69 -4.27
CA THR A 50 -23.54 -1.98 -3.56
C THR A 50 -23.29 -1.80 -2.07
N VAL A 51 -22.54 -0.76 -1.69
CA VAL A 51 -22.16 -0.45 -0.31
C VAL A 51 -23.24 0.31 0.46
N GLN A 52 -24.12 1.08 -0.22
CA GLN A 52 -25.26 1.77 0.42
C GLN A 52 -26.19 0.84 1.21
N LYS A 53 -26.16 -0.48 0.95
CA LYS A 53 -26.98 -1.47 1.63
C LYS A 53 -26.30 -2.17 2.81
N ARG A 54 -24.98 -1.99 3.02
CA ARG A 54 -24.22 -2.84 3.95
C ARG A 54 -23.65 -2.18 5.21
N THR A 55 -23.14 -0.95 5.20
CA THR A 55 -22.77 -0.22 6.45
C THR A 55 -22.18 1.15 6.13
N ALA A 56 -22.50 2.16 6.94
CA ALA A 56 -22.16 3.58 6.75
C ALA A 56 -20.70 3.98 7.08
N ARG A 57 -19.69 3.17 6.73
CA ARG A 57 -18.29 3.40 7.20
C ARG A 57 -17.17 3.30 6.14
N SER A 58 -17.48 3.31 4.85
CA SER A 58 -16.48 3.56 3.81
C SER A 58 -17.00 4.61 2.82
N ASP A 59 -16.09 5.43 2.29
CA ASP A 59 -16.38 6.45 1.31
C ASP A 59 -16.97 5.79 0.06
N SER A 60 -18.30 5.81 -0.01
CA SER A 60 -19.09 5.15 -1.08
C SER A 60 -19.43 6.12 -2.20
N SER A 61 -18.79 7.29 -2.20
CA SER A 61 -19.10 8.40 -3.10
C SER A 61 -17.84 9.22 -3.36
N TRP A 62 -17.56 9.46 -4.63
CA TRP A 62 -16.44 10.26 -5.11
C TRP A 62 -16.96 11.43 -5.92
N ALA A 63 -16.28 12.57 -5.85
CA ALA A 63 -16.67 13.78 -6.57
C ALA A 63 -15.43 14.55 -7.02
N GLY A 64 -15.48 15.11 -8.22
CA GLY A 64 -14.40 15.88 -8.81
C GLY A 64 -14.90 16.90 -9.82
N LEU A 65 -14.10 17.93 -10.05
CA LEU A 65 -14.37 18.99 -11.02
C LEU A 65 -13.34 18.92 -12.14
N PHE A 66 -13.82 18.85 -13.39
CA PHE A 66 -12.97 18.55 -14.54
C PHE A 66 -13.23 19.55 -15.67
N SER A 67 -12.16 20.18 -16.16
CA SER A 67 -12.19 20.94 -17.40
C SER A 67 -12.24 20.01 -18.62
N PHE A 68 -12.44 20.58 -19.82
CA PHE A 68 -12.34 19.82 -21.07
C PHE A 68 -10.94 19.20 -21.25
N GLN A 69 -9.89 19.90 -20.80
CA GLN A 69 -8.52 19.40 -20.85
C GLN A 69 -8.32 18.23 -19.87
N ASP A 70 -8.87 18.33 -18.66
CA ASP A 70 -8.77 17.25 -17.67
C ASP A 70 -9.47 15.98 -18.19
N MET A 71 -10.64 16.13 -18.82
CA MET A 71 -11.34 14.99 -19.44
C MET A 71 -10.58 14.38 -20.62
N ARG A 72 -9.92 15.20 -21.45
CA ARG A 72 -9.04 14.70 -22.51
C ARG A 72 -7.82 13.99 -21.95
N ALA A 73 -7.20 14.51 -20.89
CA ALA A 73 -6.07 13.89 -20.23
C ALA A 73 -6.45 12.54 -19.60
N ALA A 74 -7.56 12.49 -18.87
CA ALA A 74 -8.12 11.27 -18.30
C ALA A 74 -8.41 10.23 -19.40
N HIS A 75 -8.99 10.67 -20.52
CA HIS A 75 -9.24 9.81 -21.67
C HIS A 75 -7.98 9.20 -22.27
N LEU A 76 -6.92 9.99 -22.46
CA LEU A 76 -5.64 9.47 -22.96
C LEU A 76 -5.03 8.43 -22.01
N GLN A 77 -5.15 8.64 -20.70
CA GLN A 77 -4.69 7.67 -19.70
C GLN A 77 -5.51 6.37 -19.77
N LEU A 78 -6.84 6.46 -19.93
CA LEU A 78 -7.70 5.29 -20.08
C LEU A 78 -7.45 4.55 -21.40
N CYS A 79 -7.19 5.25 -22.50
CA CYS A 79 -6.85 4.64 -23.79
C CYS A 79 -5.51 3.89 -23.75
N ALA A 80 -4.55 4.37 -22.95
CA ALA A 80 -3.29 3.65 -22.73
C ALA A 80 -3.50 2.29 -22.02
N VAL A 81 -4.59 2.15 -21.26
CA VAL A 81 -5.00 0.88 -20.61
C VAL A 81 -5.83 0.02 -21.55
N ASN A 82 -6.77 0.62 -22.29
CA ASN A 82 -7.60 -0.09 -23.25
C ASN A 82 -7.90 0.78 -24.49
N SER A 83 -7.40 0.34 -25.66
CA SER A 83 -7.55 1.05 -26.94
C SER A 83 -8.99 1.11 -27.46
N ASP A 84 -9.89 0.26 -26.98
CA ASP A 84 -11.28 0.24 -27.43
C ASP A 84 -12.04 1.52 -27.06
N LEU A 85 -11.49 2.33 -26.14
CA LEU A 85 -12.06 3.61 -25.72
C LEU A 85 -11.76 4.76 -26.67
N GLU A 86 -10.77 4.67 -27.55
CA GLU A 86 -10.35 5.76 -28.47
C GLU A 86 -11.51 6.43 -29.24
N PRO A 87 -12.49 5.70 -29.82
CA PRO A 87 -13.57 6.34 -30.57
C PRO A 87 -14.71 6.89 -29.69
N CYS A 88 -14.66 6.68 -28.37
CA CYS A 88 -15.82 6.86 -27.49
C CYS A 88 -15.86 8.23 -26.79
N LEU A 89 -14.83 9.08 -26.91
CA LEU A 89 -14.81 10.38 -26.27
C LEU A 89 -15.82 11.35 -26.94
N PRO A 90 -16.70 12.03 -26.19
CA PRO A 90 -17.52 13.09 -26.75
C PRO A 90 -16.67 14.22 -27.34
N ALA A 91 -17.13 14.76 -28.47
CA ALA A 91 -16.46 15.88 -29.12
C ALA A 91 -16.60 17.15 -28.27
N PHE A 92 -15.52 17.53 -27.60
CA PHE A 92 -15.48 18.76 -26.82
C PHE A 92 -15.27 19.99 -27.72
N PRO A 93 -15.86 21.15 -27.37
CA PRO A 93 -15.58 22.40 -28.05
C PRO A 93 -14.07 22.66 -28.14
N GLU A 94 -13.63 23.21 -29.27
CA GLU A 94 -12.24 23.60 -29.45
C GLU A 94 -11.98 24.84 -28.59
N GLU A 95 -11.29 24.66 -27.47
CA GLU A 95 -10.89 25.77 -26.60
C GLU A 95 -9.96 26.70 -27.40
N GLN A 96 -10.42 27.92 -27.65
CA GLN A 96 -9.58 28.93 -28.27
C GLN A 96 -8.37 29.18 -27.38
N THR A 97 -7.18 29.20 -27.98
CA THR A 97 -5.90 29.41 -27.27
C THR A 97 -5.98 30.61 -26.34
N ALA A 98 -5.33 30.56 -25.17
CA ALA A 98 -5.50 31.52 -24.06
C ALA A 98 -5.42 33.02 -24.41
N VAL A 99 -4.76 33.39 -25.51
CA VAL A 99 -4.72 34.78 -26.00
C VAL A 99 -6.03 35.19 -26.68
N TRP A 100 -6.67 34.27 -27.39
CA TRP A 100 -7.95 34.48 -28.08
C TRP A 100 -9.13 34.51 -27.11
N SER A 101 -9.10 33.72 -26.04
CA SER A 101 -10.14 33.77 -24.99
C SER A 101 -10.15 35.10 -24.23
N VAL A 102 -9.01 35.78 -24.09
CA VAL A 102 -8.93 37.14 -23.52
C VAL A 102 -9.47 38.20 -24.49
N LEU A 103 -9.27 38.01 -25.79
CA LEU A 103 -9.71 38.95 -26.83
C LEU A 103 -11.19 38.82 -27.19
N PHE A 104 -11.74 37.61 -27.15
CA PHE A 104 -13.08 37.30 -27.67
C PHE A 104 -14.03 36.69 -26.63
N GLY A 105 -13.56 36.48 -25.39
CA GLY A 105 -14.31 35.77 -24.36
C GLY A 105 -14.30 34.25 -24.55
N ALA A 106 -14.69 33.52 -23.52
CA ALA A 106 -14.98 32.09 -23.65
C ALA A 106 -16.22 31.91 -24.54
N PRO A 107 -16.26 30.91 -25.43
CA PRO A 107 -17.46 30.60 -26.18
C PRO A 107 -18.60 30.29 -25.20
N GLU A 108 -19.67 31.09 -25.23
CA GLU A 108 -20.88 30.81 -24.47
C GLU A 108 -21.55 29.55 -25.05
N LEU A 109 -21.39 28.43 -24.36
CA LEU A 109 -22.12 27.20 -24.66
C LEU A 109 -23.57 27.38 -24.20
N SER A 110 -24.52 27.00 -25.06
CA SER A 110 -25.92 27.02 -24.65
C SER A 110 -26.16 25.94 -23.59
N ALA A 111 -27.10 26.18 -22.66
CA ALA A 111 -27.46 25.21 -21.63
C ALA A 111 -27.85 23.83 -22.20
N ARG A 112 -28.43 23.81 -23.42
CA ARG A 112 -28.78 22.56 -24.10
C ARG A 112 -27.57 21.77 -24.58
N ASP A 113 -26.52 22.47 -25.01
CA ASP A 113 -25.29 21.83 -25.48
C ASP A 113 -24.49 21.27 -24.31
N THR A 114 -24.46 22.00 -23.17
CA THR A 114 -23.83 21.52 -21.94
C THR A 114 -24.56 20.32 -21.37
N ASP A 115 -25.89 20.30 -21.37
CA ASP A 115 -26.69 19.15 -20.91
C ASP A 115 -26.45 17.91 -21.77
N ALA A 116 -26.38 18.08 -23.09
CA ALA A 116 -26.07 16.99 -24.01
C ALA A 116 -24.67 16.42 -23.78
N LEU A 117 -23.67 17.28 -23.58
CA LEU A 117 -22.29 16.88 -23.24
C LEU A 117 -22.24 16.16 -21.88
N CYS A 118 -22.96 16.64 -20.87
CA CYS A 118 -23.03 15.98 -19.57
C CYS A 118 -23.58 14.56 -19.68
N PHE A 119 -24.66 14.37 -20.44
CA PHE A 119 -25.23 13.05 -20.69
C PHE A 119 -24.27 12.13 -21.45
N GLN A 120 -23.63 12.64 -22.52
CA GLN A 120 -22.64 11.87 -23.28
C GLN A 120 -21.45 11.46 -22.42
N LEU A 121 -20.97 12.36 -21.56
CA LEU A 121 -19.87 12.08 -20.63
C LEU A 121 -20.28 11.02 -19.60
N GLN A 122 -21.52 11.07 -19.10
CA GLN A 122 -22.05 10.05 -18.19
C GLN A 122 -22.07 8.66 -18.84
N VAL A 123 -22.47 8.57 -20.12
CA VAL A 123 -22.45 7.31 -20.88
C VAL A 123 -21.00 6.84 -21.12
N TYR A 124 -20.10 7.75 -21.49
CA TYR A 124 -18.68 7.45 -21.69
C TYR A 124 -18.04 6.88 -20.42
N LEU A 125 -18.27 7.50 -19.27
CA LEU A 125 -17.72 7.03 -17.99
C LEU A 125 -18.29 5.67 -17.58
N GLY A 126 -19.56 5.40 -17.90
CA GLY A 126 -20.13 4.07 -17.74
C GLY A 126 -19.44 3.02 -18.63
N HIS A 127 -19.15 3.37 -19.88
CA HIS A 127 -18.42 2.48 -20.78
C HIS A 127 -16.97 2.27 -20.34
N ALA A 128 -16.28 3.33 -19.94
CA ALA A 128 -14.91 3.27 -19.42
C ALA A 128 -14.82 2.39 -18.16
N LEU A 129 -15.84 2.43 -17.31
CA LEU A 129 -15.95 1.54 -16.15
C LEU A 129 -16.06 0.07 -16.59
N ASP A 130 -16.91 -0.23 -17.57
CA ASP A 130 -17.11 -1.59 -18.06
C ASP A 130 -15.85 -2.16 -18.74
N THR A 131 -15.02 -1.31 -19.37
CA THR A 131 -13.83 -1.72 -20.11
C THR A 131 -12.55 -1.74 -19.27
N CYS A 132 -12.34 -0.74 -18.40
CA CYS A 132 -11.11 -0.58 -17.63
C CYS A 132 -11.24 -1.02 -16.16
N GLY A 133 -12.46 -1.21 -15.68
CA GLY A 133 -12.73 -1.46 -14.26
C GLY A 133 -12.70 -0.18 -13.43
N TRP A 134 -13.30 -0.26 -12.24
CA TRP A 134 -13.37 0.83 -11.29
C TRP A 134 -12.01 1.24 -10.76
N ARG A 135 -11.13 0.29 -10.41
CA ARG A 135 -9.86 0.62 -9.73
C ARG A 135 -8.95 1.52 -10.57
N ILE A 136 -8.94 1.33 -11.88
CA ILE A 136 -8.17 2.18 -12.81
C ILE A 136 -8.89 3.51 -12.99
N LEU A 137 -10.20 3.47 -13.19
CA LEU A 137 -11.01 4.67 -13.41
C LEU A 137 -10.99 5.61 -12.19
N SER A 138 -11.01 5.07 -10.98
CA SER A 138 -10.95 5.83 -9.74
C SER A 138 -9.59 6.51 -9.56
N GLN A 139 -8.49 5.86 -9.92
CA GLN A 139 -7.17 6.48 -9.87
C GLN A 139 -7.01 7.62 -10.88
N VAL A 140 -7.56 7.46 -12.08
CA VAL A 140 -7.48 8.47 -13.14
C VAL A 140 -8.34 9.69 -12.81
N LEU A 141 -9.54 9.48 -12.27
CA LEU A 141 -10.49 10.57 -11.97
C LEU A 141 -10.29 11.17 -10.56
N PHE A 142 -9.93 10.34 -9.59
CA PHE A 142 -9.88 10.70 -8.16
C PHE A 142 -8.53 10.27 -7.53
N PRO A 143 -7.40 10.84 -7.98
CA PRO A 143 -6.07 10.43 -7.53
C PRO A 143 -5.79 10.69 -6.04
N ASP A 144 -6.55 11.57 -5.39
CA ASP A 144 -6.36 11.97 -3.98
C ASP A 144 -6.89 10.95 -2.95
N SER A 145 -7.36 9.77 -3.37
CA SER A 145 -7.60 8.67 -2.43
C SER A 145 -6.26 8.09 -1.98
N ASP A 146 -5.89 8.30 -0.72
CA ASP A 146 -4.63 7.93 -0.06
C ASP A 146 -4.37 6.40 0.05
N ASP A 147 -4.83 5.61 -0.93
CA ASP A 147 -4.74 4.15 -0.98
C ASP A 147 -3.43 3.65 -1.64
N SER A 148 -2.41 4.50 -1.75
CA SER A 148 -1.14 4.12 -2.39
C SER A 148 -0.41 2.99 -1.65
N GLU A 149 -0.63 2.82 -0.34
CA GLU A 149 -0.10 1.67 0.42
C GLU A 149 -0.76 0.33 0.05
N GLU A 150 -1.95 0.32 -0.55
CA GLU A 150 -2.65 -0.93 -0.89
C GLU A 150 -1.92 -1.73 -1.98
N TYR A 151 -1.22 -1.04 -2.88
CA TYR A 151 -0.45 -1.64 -3.99
C TYR A 151 0.79 -2.39 -3.49
N TYR A 152 1.21 -2.08 -2.27
CA TYR A 152 2.53 -2.37 -1.77
C TYR A 152 2.49 -3.38 -0.63
N GLU A 153 3.51 -4.22 -0.59
CA GLU A 153 3.76 -5.20 0.45
C GLU A 153 5.22 -5.10 0.88
N SER A 154 5.43 -5.01 2.20
CA SER A 154 6.77 -4.98 2.76
C SER A 154 7.53 -6.27 2.43
N LEU A 155 8.85 -6.20 2.23
CA LEU A 155 9.67 -7.40 2.00
C LEU A 155 9.55 -8.40 3.14
N SER A 156 9.31 -7.93 4.36
CA SER A 156 9.10 -8.77 5.54
C SER A 156 7.81 -9.58 5.44
N GLU A 157 6.72 -8.96 5.00
CA GLU A 157 5.46 -9.66 4.73
C GLU A 157 5.62 -10.71 3.63
N LEU A 158 6.31 -10.34 2.55
CA LEU A 158 6.56 -11.24 1.42
C LEU A 158 7.41 -12.45 1.84
N ARG A 159 8.50 -12.22 2.59
CA ARG A 159 9.35 -13.29 3.12
C ARG A 159 8.57 -14.20 4.06
N ARG A 160 7.77 -13.63 4.97
CA ARG A 160 6.92 -14.42 5.86
C ARG A 160 5.96 -15.31 5.08
N LYS A 161 5.25 -14.76 4.07
CA LYS A 161 4.38 -15.55 3.20
C LYS A 161 5.15 -16.66 2.49
N GLY A 162 6.36 -16.39 2.00
CA GLY A 162 7.22 -17.39 1.37
C GLY A 162 7.54 -18.58 2.30
N PHE A 163 7.86 -18.31 3.57
CA PHE A 163 8.07 -19.36 4.57
C PHE A 163 6.76 -20.10 4.92
N GLU A 164 5.65 -19.38 5.06
CA GLU A 164 4.33 -19.98 5.29
C GLU A 164 3.90 -20.89 4.13
N ASP A 165 4.16 -20.48 2.88
CA ASP A 165 3.86 -21.27 1.68
C ASP A 165 4.75 -22.51 1.59
N ALA A 166 6.04 -22.40 1.92
CA ALA A 166 6.95 -23.55 2.04
C ALA A 166 6.44 -24.55 3.09
N LEU A 167 6.04 -24.06 4.26
CA LEU A 167 5.44 -24.87 5.31
C LEU A 167 4.14 -25.56 4.86
N GLN A 168 3.26 -24.85 4.16
CA GLN A 168 2.02 -25.43 3.62
C GLN A 168 2.28 -26.45 2.51
N ARG A 169 3.34 -26.28 1.72
CA ARG A 169 3.76 -27.29 0.73
C ARG A 169 4.28 -28.55 1.41
N ALA A 170 5.18 -28.44 2.38
CA ALA A 170 5.70 -29.57 3.14
C ALA A 170 4.57 -30.33 3.88
N LYS A 171 3.64 -29.59 4.50
CA LYS A 171 2.46 -30.17 5.16
C LYS A 171 1.56 -30.94 4.20
N ARG A 172 1.32 -30.41 3.00
CA ARG A 172 0.55 -31.10 1.95
C ARG A 172 1.27 -32.36 1.46
N HIS A 173 2.59 -32.29 1.29
CA HIS A 173 3.40 -33.45 0.89
C HIS A 173 3.32 -34.58 1.92
N LEU A 174 3.52 -34.29 3.21
CA LEU A 174 3.39 -35.29 4.28
C LEU A 174 1.97 -35.89 4.34
N GLN A 175 0.93 -35.09 4.15
CA GLN A 175 -0.45 -35.59 4.09
C GLN A 175 -0.67 -36.53 2.89
N GLN A 176 -0.04 -36.24 1.76
CA GLN A 176 -0.13 -37.07 0.56
C GLN A 176 0.57 -38.42 0.76
N VAL A 177 1.80 -38.42 1.29
CA VAL A 177 2.54 -39.66 1.59
C VAL A 177 1.79 -40.49 2.63
N ARG A 178 1.25 -39.86 3.68
CA ARG A 178 0.47 -40.55 4.73
C ARG A 178 -0.82 -41.20 4.21
N ARG A 179 -1.41 -40.66 3.14
CA ARG A 179 -2.62 -41.22 2.51
C ARG A 179 -2.34 -42.47 1.69
N GLN A 180 -1.10 -42.71 1.27
CA GLN A 180 -0.73 -43.93 0.58
C GLN A 180 -0.80 -45.10 1.58
N ARG A 181 -1.90 -45.88 1.49
CA ARG A 181 -2.10 -47.12 2.24
C ARG A 181 -2.50 -48.20 1.25
N GLY A 182 -1.63 -49.19 1.05
CA GLY A 182 -1.92 -50.30 0.12
C GLY A 182 -0.67 -50.99 -0.42
N VAL A 183 0.37 -51.11 0.39
CA VAL A 183 1.65 -51.69 -0.04
C VAL A 183 1.77 -53.09 0.56
N GLU A 184 1.77 -54.11 -0.30
CA GLU A 184 1.77 -55.53 0.12
C GLU A 184 3.19 -56.13 0.21
N ARG A 185 4.18 -55.50 -0.42
CA ARG A 185 5.57 -55.98 -0.41
C ARG A 185 6.41 -55.27 0.65
N MET A 186 7.20 -56.06 1.39
CA MET A 186 8.08 -55.54 2.45
C MET A 186 9.07 -54.46 1.97
N VAL A 187 9.63 -54.60 0.76
CA VAL A 187 10.58 -53.62 0.20
C VAL A 187 9.89 -52.28 -0.08
N GLU A 188 8.70 -52.33 -0.66
CA GLU A 188 7.91 -51.13 -0.95
C GLU A 188 7.43 -50.47 0.35
N LEU A 189 7.18 -51.24 1.41
CA LEU A 189 6.85 -50.70 2.74
C LEU A 189 8.05 -49.95 3.36
N LEU A 190 9.27 -50.47 3.24
CA LEU A 190 10.47 -49.78 3.71
C LEU A 190 10.71 -48.48 2.95
N GLN A 191 10.46 -48.46 1.63
CA GLN A 191 10.52 -47.25 0.82
C GLN A 191 9.48 -46.23 1.27
N LEU A 192 8.23 -46.65 1.52
CA LEU A 192 7.19 -45.78 2.06
C LEU A 192 7.59 -45.16 3.40
N TYR A 193 8.24 -45.90 4.30
CA TYR A 193 8.72 -45.35 5.57
C TYR A 193 9.86 -44.34 5.38
N ALA A 194 10.77 -44.57 4.44
CA ALA A 194 11.82 -43.61 4.10
C ALA A 194 11.22 -42.31 3.54
N GLU A 195 10.27 -42.41 2.62
CA GLU A 195 9.54 -41.26 2.07
C GLU A 195 8.73 -40.50 3.15
N GLN A 196 8.16 -41.22 4.13
CA GLN A 196 7.48 -40.60 5.26
C GLN A 196 8.43 -39.83 6.18
N ASP A 197 9.63 -40.37 6.42
CA ASP A 197 10.65 -39.73 7.25
C ASP A 197 11.21 -38.47 6.56
N GLU A 198 11.47 -38.55 5.26
CA GLU A 198 11.89 -37.40 4.44
C GLU A 198 10.83 -36.31 4.44
N ALA A 199 9.57 -36.64 4.15
CA ALA A 199 8.46 -35.67 4.17
C ALA A 199 8.22 -35.05 5.55
N TYR A 200 8.52 -35.78 6.64
CA TYR A 200 8.48 -35.24 7.99
C TYR A 200 9.67 -34.32 8.27
N GLY A 201 10.86 -34.69 7.81
CA GLY A 201 12.07 -33.86 7.85
C GLY A 201 11.85 -32.50 7.19
N ASP A 202 11.33 -32.48 5.96
CA ASP A 202 11.01 -31.25 5.21
C ASP A 202 10.04 -30.35 5.99
N LEU A 203 9.04 -30.95 6.65
CA LEU A 203 8.08 -30.20 7.46
C LEU A 203 8.76 -29.56 8.66
N VAL A 204 9.63 -30.29 9.34
CA VAL A 204 10.39 -29.79 10.50
C VAL A 204 11.34 -28.68 10.07
N GLU A 205 12.02 -28.83 8.95
CA GLU A 205 12.92 -27.82 8.38
C GLU A 205 12.16 -26.54 8.05
N ALA A 206 11.10 -26.62 7.24
CA ALA A 206 10.29 -25.46 6.87
C ALA A 206 9.68 -24.74 8.09
N THR A 207 9.25 -25.50 9.10
CA THR A 207 8.77 -24.95 10.37
C THR A 207 9.88 -24.22 11.13
N THR A 208 11.08 -24.80 11.13
CA THR A 208 12.24 -24.26 11.84
C THR A 208 12.73 -22.97 11.20
N GLU A 209 12.75 -22.90 9.87
CA GLU A 209 13.07 -21.68 9.12
C GLU A 209 12.08 -20.55 9.42
N LEU A 210 10.77 -20.84 9.39
CA LEU A 210 9.73 -19.87 9.74
C LEU A 210 9.92 -19.35 11.18
N TYR A 211 10.17 -20.22 12.15
CA TYR A 211 10.42 -19.78 13.52
C TYR A 211 11.71 -19.00 13.68
N HIS A 212 12.77 -19.37 12.97
CA HIS A 212 14.01 -18.57 12.97
C HIS A 212 13.73 -17.15 12.49
N TYR A 213 13.01 -17.01 11.38
CA TYR A 213 12.61 -15.73 10.84
C TYR A 213 11.75 -14.91 11.83
N LEU A 214 10.73 -15.52 12.43
CA LEU A 214 9.83 -14.83 13.39
C LEU A 214 10.52 -14.44 14.71
N LEU A 215 11.49 -15.23 15.17
CA LEU A 215 12.19 -14.99 16.43
C LEU A 215 13.35 -14.00 16.29
N GLN A 216 13.85 -13.79 15.07
CA GLN A 216 15.02 -12.96 14.81
C GLN A 216 14.87 -11.51 15.33
N PRO A 217 13.76 -10.79 15.10
CA PRO A 217 13.59 -9.43 15.64
C PRO A 217 13.70 -9.35 17.18
N PHE A 218 13.25 -10.39 17.89
CA PHE A 218 13.37 -10.46 19.35
C PHE A 218 14.81 -10.74 19.80
N ARG A 219 15.55 -11.56 19.05
CA ARG A 219 16.98 -11.82 19.31
C ARG A 219 17.78 -10.53 19.12
N ASP A 220 17.50 -9.80 18.04
CA ASP A 220 18.19 -8.57 17.69
C ASP A 220 17.88 -7.45 18.69
N MET A 221 16.60 -7.28 19.06
CA MET A 221 16.20 -6.33 20.11
C MET A 221 16.88 -6.63 21.45
N ARG A 222 17.00 -7.91 21.81
CA ARG A 222 17.71 -8.33 23.02
C ARG A 222 19.20 -7.99 22.94
N GLU A 223 19.85 -8.23 21.80
CA GLU A 223 21.27 -7.92 21.59
C GLU A 223 21.51 -6.40 21.64
N LEU A 224 20.68 -5.61 20.96
CA LEU A 224 20.75 -4.15 20.96
C LEU A 224 20.55 -3.56 22.36
N ALA A 225 19.57 -4.06 23.11
CA ALA A 225 19.36 -3.64 24.49
C ALA A 225 20.58 -3.96 25.38
N MET A 226 21.22 -5.12 25.20
CA MET A 226 22.44 -5.48 25.92
C MET A 226 23.61 -4.55 25.57
N LEU A 227 23.77 -4.20 24.28
CA LEU A 227 24.78 -3.25 23.83
C LEU A 227 24.56 -1.85 24.40
N ARG A 228 23.32 -1.33 24.36
CA ARG A 228 22.98 -0.02 24.95
C ARG A 228 23.23 0.01 26.45
N ARG A 229 22.90 -1.07 27.16
CA ARG A 229 23.20 -1.19 28.59
C ARG A 229 24.71 -1.16 28.88
N GLN A 230 25.51 -1.85 28.07
CA GLN A 230 26.97 -1.81 28.19
C GLN A 230 27.53 -0.42 27.91
N GLN A 231 27.04 0.26 26.87
CA GLN A 231 27.41 1.64 26.55
C GLN A 231 27.13 2.55 27.75
N ILE A 232 25.92 2.55 28.30
CA ILE A 232 25.57 3.39 29.46
C ILE A 232 26.51 3.11 30.63
N LYS A 233 26.76 1.85 30.96
CA LYS A 233 27.69 1.47 32.04
C LYS A 233 29.09 2.05 31.84
N VAL A 234 29.64 1.92 30.63
CA VAL A 234 30.96 2.48 30.30
C VAL A 234 30.95 4.00 30.50
N HIS A 235 29.95 4.71 29.95
CA HIS A 235 29.86 6.17 30.08
C HIS A 235 29.72 6.63 31.55
N THR A 236 28.95 5.90 32.37
CA THR A 236 28.84 6.20 33.80
C THR A 236 30.15 5.95 34.56
N HIS A 237 30.87 4.87 34.24
CA HIS A 237 32.16 4.58 34.87
C HIS A 237 33.22 5.59 34.46
N THR A 238 33.28 6.00 33.20
CA THR A 238 34.22 7.03 32.72
C THR A 238 33.91 8.40 33.32
N SER A 239 32.63 8.76 33.50
CA SER A 239 32.24 10.01 34.16
C SER A 239 32.64 9.99 35.65
N SER A 240 32.38 8.89 36.35
CA SER A 240 32.75 8.74 37.77
C SER A 240 34.26 8.74 38.02
N ALA A 241 35.05 8.26 37.04
CA ALA A 241 36.52 8.31 37.11
C ALA A 241 37.07 9.73 36.89
N HIS A 242 36.38 10.56 36.10
CA HIS A 242 36.72 11.97 35.92
C HIS A 242 36.36 12.80 37.16
N ASP A 243 35.23 12.53 37.81
CA ASP A 243 34.82 13.24 39.05
C ASP A 243 35.63 12.81 40.30
N GLY A 244 36.24 11.62 40.27
CA GLY A 244 37.11 11.14 41.35
C GLY A 244 38.49 11.81 41.42
N HIS A 245 38.92 12.56 40.39
CA HIS A 245 40.22 13.23 40.34
C HIS A 245 40.16 14.74 40.64
N THR A 246 38.98 15.31 40.90
CA THR A 246 38.82 16.76 41.14
C THR A 246 38.57 17.14 42.60
N HIS A 247 38.56 16.18 43.54
CA HIS A 247 38.36 16.46 44.97
C HIS A 247 39.62 16.31 45.83
N THR A 248 40.64 17.10 45.52
CA THR A 248 41.58 17.60 46.54
C THR A 248 42.05 19.01 46.15
N HIS A 249 41.35 20.05 46.62
CA HIS A 249 41.95 21.21 47.31
C HIS A 249 40.96 22.38 47.48
N THR A 250 40.89 22.85 48.73
CA THR A 250 40.68 24.23 49.21
C THR A 250 39.32 24.92 49.11
N HIS A 251 38.71 25.05 50.30
CA HIS A 251 37.97 26.22 50.81
C HIS A 251 38.28 27.54 50.08
N THR A 252 37.23 28.30 49.72
CA THR A 252 36.94 29.61 50.34
C THR A 252 35.54 30.12 49.97
N HIS A 253 34.93 30.71 51.00
CA HIS A 253 33.69 31.45 51.13
C HIS A 253 33.35 32.43 49.99
N THR A 254 32.08 32.48 49.54
CA THR A 254 31.30 33.73 49.42
C THR A 254 29.83 33.45 49.06
N SER A 255 28.96 34.07 49.85
CA SER A 255 27.50 34.10 49.73
C SER A 255 27.06 35.09 48.65
N ILE A 256 26.02 34.79 47.87
CA ILE A 256 25.01 35.76 47.39
C ILE A 256 23.68 35.03 47.06
N HIS A 257 22.66 35.50 47.77
CA HIS A 257 21.22 35.54 47.53
C HIS A 257 20.54 34.86 46.31
N SER A 258 19.59 33.99 46.71
CA SER A 258 18.14 34.09 46.47
C SER A 258 17.54 33.85 45.07
N ASN A 259 16.63 32.88 45.10
CA ASN A 259 15.21 32.98 44.73
C ASN A 259 14.72 32.45 43.36
N ARG A 260 13.77 31.52 43.53
CA ARG A 260 12.55 31.21 42.73
C ARG A 260 12.61 30.05 41.74
N CYS A 261 12.26 28.89 42.28
CA CYS A 261 11.02 28.13 42.00
C CYS A 261 10.22 28.41 40.70
N PHE A 262 10.10 27.33 39.91
CA PHE A 262 8.95 26.81 39.14
C PHE A 262 8.51 27.56 37.85
N PRO A 263 7.80 26.90 36.90
CA PRO A 263 7.18 25.56 36.93
C PRO A 263 7.94 24.44 36.19
#